data_AF-A0A851HRM3-F1
#
_entry.id   AF-A0A851HRM3-F1
#
_cell.length_a   1.000
_cell.length_b   1.000
_cell.length_c   1.000
_cell.angle_alpha   90.00
_cell.angle_beta   90.00
_cell.angle_gamma   90.00
#
_symmetry.space_group_name_H-M   'P 1'
#
loop_
_entity.id
_entity.type
_entity.pdbx_description
1 polymer ?
#
loop_
_entity_poly.entity_id
_entity_poly.type
_entity_poly.pdbx_seq_one_letter_code
_entity_poly.pdbx_strand_id
1 'polypeptide(L)'
;MSRFNPGDNRTVEELAALAHTSTRTVERSFRAEAGMTLRQWRIRNRMEAAVDLLRSGSTVGAVSQRVGYTNVNSFRHVFTQHFGLSPTDFAAQYVSD
;
A
#
# COMPACT_ATOMS: atom_id res chain seq x y z
N MET A 1 13.01 8.49 -8.72
CA MET A 1 12.57 7.44 -7.76
C MET A 1 12.45 6.13 -8.53
N SER A 2 13.36 5.18 -8.27
CA SER A 2 13.30 3.83 -8.87
C SER A 2 11.94 3.20 -8.59
N ARG A 3 11.40 2.49 -9.58
CA ARG A 3 10.06 1.88 -9.65
C ARG A 3 9.81 1.03 -8.39
N PHE A 4 9.19 1.62 -7.37
CA PHE A 4 9.06 0.98 -6.07
C PHE A 4 7.94 -0.07 -6.11
N ASN A 5 8.22 -1.24 -5.54
CA ASN A 5 7.27 -2.34 -5.46
C ASN A 5 6.31 -2.10 -4.28
N PRO A 6 4.99 -1.93 -4.47
CA PRO A 6 4.03 -1.75 -3.37
C PRO A 6 4.00 -2.92 -2.37
N GLY A 7 4.47 -4.11 -2.80
CA GLY A 7 4.67 -5.29 -1.95
C GLY A 7 5.98 -5.29 -1.13
N ASP A 8 6.84 -4.28 -1.28
CA ASP A 8 8.06 -4.18 -0.47
C ASP A 8 7.73 -3.87 1.00
N ASN A 9 7.95 -4.88 1.84
CA ASN A 9 7.65 -4.88 3.27
C ASN A 9 8.79 -4.36 4.15
N ARG A 10 9.93 -3.92 3.57
CA ARG A 10 11.13 -3.62 4.37
C ARG A 10 10.89 -2.57 5.45
N THR A 11 11.12 -2.81 6.73
CA THR A 11 10.84 -1.80 7.75
C THR A 11 11.75 -0.57 7.64
N VAL A 12 11.43 0.51 8.36
CA VAL A 12 12.31 1.70 8.41
C VAL A 12 13.69 1.33 8.96
N GLU A 13 13.73 0.39 9.91
CA GLU A 13 14.94 -0.20 10.48
C GLU A 13 15.78 -0.91 9.40
N GLU A 14 15.16 -1.72 8.56
CA GLU A 14 15.85 -2.42 7.49
C GLU A 14 16.39 -1.44 6.43
N LEU A 15 15.64 -0.40 6.10
CA LEU A 15 16.11 0.66 5.20
C LEU A 15 17.26 1.47 5.82
N ALA A 16 17.20 1.74 7.13
CA ALA A 16 18.26 2.42 7.85
C ALA A 16 19.55 1.59 7.91
N ALA A 17 19.42 0.29 8.16
CA ALA A 17 20.54 -0.65 8.13
C ALA A 17 21.20 -0.71 6.74
N LEU A 18 20.40 -0.80 5.67
CA LEU A 18 20.89 -0.79 4.28
C LEU A 18 21.59 0.52 3.89
N ALA A 19 21.15 1.63 4.46
CA ALA A 19 21.72 2.96 4.22
C ALA A 19 22.83 3.33 5.23
N HIS A 20 23.23 2.42 6.11
CA HIS A 20 24.21 2.66 7.20
C HIS A 20 23.91 3.92 8.01
N THR A 21 22.64 4.17 8.31
CA THR A 21 22.17 5.36 9.03
C THR A 21 21.16 5.02 10.11
N SER A 22 20.72 6.02 10.88
CA SER A 22 19.67 5.83 11.89
C SER A 22 18.28 5.89 11.27
N THR A 23 17.33 5.15 11.87
CA THR A 23 15.89 5.21 11.52
C THR A 23 15.38 6.64 11.49
N ARG A 24 15.72 7.45 12.50
CA ARG A 24 15.38 8.88 12.57
C ARG A 24 15.85 9.66 11.35
N THR A 25 17.04 9.37 10.84
CA THR A 25 17.58 10.04 9.64
C THR A 25 16.79 9.64 8.41
N VAL A 26 16.50 8.34 8.23
CA VAL A 26 15.66 7.85 7.13
C VAL A 26 14.27 8.49 7.17
N GLU A 27 13.60 8.47 8.32
CA GLU A 27 12.25 9.02 8.45
C GLU A 27 12.20 10.52 8.16
N ARG A 28 13.18 11.28 8.68
CA ARG A 28 13.25 12.72 8.45
C ARG A 28 13.51 13.04 6.98
N SER A 29 14.49 12.38 6.35
CA SER A 29 14.80 12.61 4.94
C SER A 29 13.63 12.19 4.05
N PHE A 30 13.05 11.02 4.29
CA PHE A 30 11.90 10.54 3.54
C PHE A 30 10.71 11.50 3.67
N ARG A 31 10.41 11.98 4.87
CA ARG A 31 9.32 12.94 5.08
C ARG A 31 9.61 14.30 4.44
N ALA A 32 10.86 14.76 4.47
CA ALA A 32 11.26 16.01 3.82
C ALA A 32 11.10 15.94 2.29
N GLU A 33 11.37 14.77 1.68
CA GLU A 33 11.26 14.56 0.24
C GLU A 33 9.85 14.21 -0.23
N ALA A 34 9.18 13.28 0.46
CA ALA A 34 7.87 12.74 0.05
C ALA A 34 6.66 13.46 0.70
N GLY A 35 6.91 14.37 1.64
CA GLY A 35 5.86 15.11 2.38
C GLY A 35 5.05 14.26 3.36
N MET A 36 5.34 12.98 3.52
CA MET A 36 4.62 12.04 4.38
C MET A 36 5.55 10.97 4.93
N THR A 37 5.08 10.20 5.92
CA THR A 37 5.87 9.09 6.48
C THR A 37 5.96 7.93 5.48
N LEU A 38 7.01 7.10 5.58
CA LEU A 38 7.15 5.90 4.76
C LEU A 38 5.92 4.98 4.88
N ARG A 39 5.35 4.85 6.09
CA ARG A 39 4.14 4.06 6.32
C ARG A 39 2.93 4.59 5.54
N GLN A 40 2.68 5.90 5.60
CA GLN A 40 1.59 6.53 4.85
C GLN A 40 1.77 6.37 3.35
N TRP A 41 2.99 6.60 2.88
CA TRP A 41 3.36 6.46 1.49
C TRP A 41 3.15 5.02 1.00
N ARG A 42 3.54 4.00 1.79
CA ARG A 42 3.28 2.59 1.47
C ARG A 42 1.80 2.25 1.40
N ILE A 43 1.02 2.71 2.36
CA ILE A 43 -0.43 2.49 2.35
C ILE A 43 -1.02 3.05 1.06
N ARG A 44 -0.67 4.29 0.70
CA ARG A 44 -1.11 4.90 -0.57
C ARG A 44 -0.77 4.04 -1.78
N ASN A 45 0.49 3.65 -1.95
CA ASN A 45 0.92 2.84 -3.10
C ASN A 45 0.20 1.47 -3.16
N ARG A 46 -0.04 0.82 -2.01
CA ARG A 46 -0.81 -0.42 -1.94
C ARG A 46 -2.26 -0.23 -2.33
N MET A 47 -2.88 0.86 -1.88
CA MET A 47 -4.27 1.17 -2.18
C MET A 47 -4.47 1.52 -3.67
N GLU A 48 -3.54 2.27 -4.25
CA GLU A 48 -3.50 2.55 -5.70
C GLU A 48 -3.38 1.25 -6.51
N ALA A 49 -2.43 0.38 -6.16
CA ALA A 49 -2.28 -0.93 -6.82
C ALA A 49 -3.51 -1.84 -6.62
N ALA A 50 -4.16 -1.77 -5.45
CA ALA A 50 -5.37 -2.52 -5.19
C ALA A 50 -6.53 -2.10 -6.10
N VAL A 51 -6.68 -0.79 -6.36
CA VAL A 51 -7.69 -0.27 -7.28
C VAL A 51 -7.49 -0.86 -8.68
N ASP A 52 -6.26 -0.85 -9.20
CA ASP A 52 -5.97 -1.38 -10.53
C ASP A 52 -6.30 -2.88 -10.64
N LEU A 53 -5.97 -3.65 -9.59
CA LEU A 53 -6.29 -5.08 -9.55
C LEU A 53 -7.78 -5.38 -9.41
N LEU A 54 -8.51 -4.59 -8.62
CA LEU A 54 -9.97 -4.74 -8.48
C LEU A 54 -10.68 -4.39 -9.79
N ARG A 55 -10.23 -3.33 -10.48
CA ARG A 55 -10.71 -2.96 -11.83
C ARG A 55 -10.46 -4.05 -12.87
N SER A 56 -9.38 -4.82 -12.71
CA SER A 56 -9.06 -5.94 -13.59
C SER A 56 -9.87 -7.21 -13.28
N GLY A 57 -10.87 -7.15 -12.40
CA GLY A 57 -11.71 -8.28 -12.00
C GLY A 57 -11.05 -9.25 -10.99
N SER A 58 -9.92 -8.89 -10.38
CA SER A 58 -9.31 -9.74 -9.34
C SER A 58 -10.19 -9.78 -8.09
N THR A 59 -10.32 -10.95 -7.46
CA THR A 59 -11.11 -11.07 -6.22
C THR A 59 -10.47 -10.30 -5.06
N VAL A 60 -11.28 -9.76 -4.15
CA VAL A 60 -10.81 -9.01 -2.96
C VAL A 60 -9.74 -9.78 -2.16
N GLY A 61 -9.90 -11.10 -2.02
CA GLY A 61 -8.92 -11.96 -1.35
C GLY A 61 -7.58 -12.02 -2.07
N ALA A 62 -7.60 -12.20 -3.40
CA ALA A 62 -6.38 -12.22 -4.22
C ALA A 62 -5.68 -10.87 -4.22
N VAL A 63 -6.44 -9.77 -4.31
CA VAL A 63 -5.90 -8.39 -4.23
C VAL A 63 -5.20 -8.16 -2.91
N SER A 64 -5.85 -8.48 -1.78
CA SER A 64 -5.26 -8.35 -0.44
C SER A 64 -3.87 -8.98 -0.36
N GLN A 65 -3.72 -10.22 -0.84
CA GLN A 65 -2.43 -10.91 -0.81
C GLN A 65 -1.40 -10.25 -1.74
N ARG A 66 -1.80 -9.89 -2.97
CA ARG A 66 -0.91 -9.23 -3.96
C ARG A 66 -0.38 -7.88 -3.48
N VAL A 67 -1.17 -7.12 -2.72
CA VAL A 67 -0.75 -5.83 -2.16
C VAL A 67 -0.11 -5.96 -0.77
N GLY A 68 0.24 -7.17 -0.35
CA GLY A 68 1.06 -7.43 0.85
C GLY A 68 0.29 -7.43 2.17
N TYR A 69 -1.01 -7.75 2.17
CA TYR A 69 -1.79 -7.98 3.37
C TYR A 69 -2.00 -9.48 3.60
N THR A 70 -1.50 -9.98 4.73
CA THR A 70 -1.72 -11.37 5.17
C THR A 70 -3.16 -11.60 5.64
N ASN A 71 -3.86 -10.55 6.07
CA ASN A 71 -5.23 -10.59 6.56
C ASN A 71 -6.15 -9.71 5.69
N VAL A 72 -7.16 -10.35 5.09
CA VAL A 72 -8.16 -9.70 4.21
C VAL A 72 -9.01 -8.67 4.95
N ASN A 73 -9.33 -8.88 6.23
CA ASN A 73 -10.10 -7.92 7.02
C ASN A 73 -9.30 -6.64 7.29
N SER A 74 -7.99 -6.76 7.53
CA SER A 74 -7.11 -5.59 7.66
C SER A 74 -7.03 -4.81 6.34
N PHE A 75 -6.93 -5.52 5.21
CA PHE A 75 -7.00 -4.88 3.89
C PHE A 75 -8.32 -4.14 3.69
N ARG A 76 -9.47 -4.80 3.93
CA ARG A 76 -10.80 -4.19 3.82
C ARG A 76 -10.92 -2.91 4.66
N HIS A 77 -10.49 -2.96 5.92
CA HIS A 77 -10.53 -1.80 6.81
C HIS A 77 -9.72 -0.62 6.25
N VAL A 78 -8.46 -0.85 5.85
CA VAL A 78 -7.61 0.21 5.32
C VAL A 78 -8.11 0.73 3.98
N PHE A 79 -8.61 -0.15 3.11
CA PHE A 79 -9.19 0.25 1.82
C PHE A 79 -10.41 1.17 2.02
N THR A 80 -11.35 0.77 2.90
CA THR A 80 -12.52 1.60 3.20
C THR A 80 -12.13 2.94 3.83
N GLN A 81 -11.14 2.97 4.73
CA GLN A 81 -10.63 4.25 5.27
C GLN A 81 -10.01 5.15 4.20
N HIS A 82 -9.39 4.56 3.18
CA HIS A 82 -8.69 5.31 2.13
C HIS A 82 -9.64 5.84 1.05
N PHE A 83 -10.64 5.05 0.64
CA PHE A 83 -11.52 5.37 -0.48
C PHE A 83 -12.96 5.73 -0.09
N GLY A 84 -13.38 5.43 1.14
CA GLY A 84 -14.74 5.69 1.63
C GLY A 84 -15.77 4.62 1.25
N LEU A 85 -15.39 3.57 0.52
CA LEU A 85 -16.24 2.42 0.20
C LEU A 85 -15.49 1.09 0.34
N SER A 86 -16.22 0.00 0.54
CA SER A 86 -15.60 -1.31 0.68
C SER A 86 -14.98 -1.78 -0.65
N PRO A 87 -13.93 -2.62 -0.63
CA PRO A 87 -13.33 -3.13 -1.86
C PRO A 87 -14.30 -4.02 -2.66
N THR A 88 -15.30 -4.63 -2.01
CA THR A 88 -16.37 -5.38 -2.70
C THR A 88 -17.29 -4.42 -3.46
N ASP A 89 -17.75 -3.35 -2.81
CA ASP A 89 -18.60 -2.35 -3.46
C ASP A 89 -17.85 -1.64 -4.59
N PHE A 90 -16.55 -1.39 -4.37
CA PHE A 90 -15.68 -0.81 -5.38
C PHE A 90 -15.59 -1.74 -6.59
N ALA A 91 -15.27 -3.02 -6.39
CA ALA A 91 -15.19 -3.98 -7.48
C ALA A 91 -16.52 -4.11 -8.25
N ALA A 92 -17.66 -4.11 -7.55
CA ALA A 92 -18.98 -4.21 -8.16
C ALA A 92 -19.27 -3.08 -9.17
N GLN A 93 -18.68 -1.89 -9.00
CA GLN A 93 -18.81 -0.78 -9.96
C GLN A 93 -18.10 -1.05 -11.30
N TYR A 94 -17.18 -2.01 -11.34
CA TYR A 94 -16.40 -2.37 -12.52
C TYR A 94 -16.69 -3.81 -12.98
N VAL A 95 -17.68 -4.48 -12.39
CA VAL A 95 -18.24 -5.73 -12.93
C VAL A 95 -19.19 -5.33 -14.07
N SER A 96 -18.64 -4.97 -15.23
CA SER A 96 -19.40 -4.70 -16.46
C SER A 96 -18.44 -4.68 -17.67
N ASP A 97 -18.13 -5.86 -18.23
CA ASP A 97 -18.42 -6.30 -19.62
C ASP A 97 -17.83 -7.70 -19.87
#